data_AF-A0A669E895-F1
#
_entry.id   AF-A0A669E895-F1
#
_cell.length_a   1.000
_cell.length_b   1.000
_cell.length_c   1.000
_cell.angle_alpha   90.00
_cell.angle_beta   90.00
_cell.angle_gamma   90.00
#
_symmetry.space_group_name_H-M   'P 1'
#
loop_
_entity.id
_entity.type
_entity.pdbx_description
1 polymer ?
#
loop_
_entity_poly.entity_id
_entity_poly.type
_entity_poly.pdbx_seq_one_letter_code
_entity_poly.pdbx_strand_id
1 'polypeptide(L)'
;MFYFTQLCWGSAMSVFDDLPAVSASRNTINPFNVPREQLLQTEEYDLNVVRLCIQVFLQDENGHYTRALNPIVTNPIYDNSAPNTAELRICRVNRNSGSVRGGDEIFLLCDKVQKDDIEVRFFSPDGWEAKGSFSQADVHRQVAIVFKTPPYHNMSITDSVTVHMQLRRPSDQEFSEPMDFRYLPDDKDPYGYNEKKRRREHLMKISGLSGGPFSGLTMNRPKAVPQSTMSHLKRDMGNAYPRQQQQPSMFNQPY
;
A
#
# COMPACT_ATOMS: atom_id res chain seq x y z
N MET A 1 -29.43 15.65 -36.78
CA MET A 1 -29.30 14.87 -35.53
C MET A 1 -28.29 15.62 -34.68
N PHE A 2 -28.75 16.51 -33.80
CA PHE A 2 -27.87 17.28 -32.92
C PHE A 2 -27.83 16.58 -31.56
N TYR A 3 -26.64 16.22 -31.10
CA TYR A 3 -26.42 15.70 -29.75
C TYR A 3 -26.14 16.90 -28.85
N PHE A 4 -27.03 17.17 -27.88
CA PHE A 4 -26.72 18.08 -26.79
C PHE A 4 -26.19 17.27 -25.61
N THR A 5 -24.88 17.34 -25.39
CA THR A 5 -24.25 16.94 -24.13
C THR A 5 -24.32 18.14 -23.18
N GLN A 6 -25.22 18.12 -22.21
CA GLN A 6 -25.32 19.22 -21.24
C GLN A 6 -24.65 18.80 -19.93
N LEU A 7 -23.44 19.33 -19.69
CA LEU A 7 -22.67 19.16 -18.46
C LEU A 7 -23.32 20.01 -17.36
N CYS A 8 -23.82 19.36 -16.30
CA CYS A 8 -24.27 20.06 -15.11
C CYS A 8 -23.06 20.40 -14.24
N TRP A 9 -22.64 21.67 -14.24
CA TRP A 9 -21.66 22.20 -13.30
C TRP A 9 -22.38 22.79 -12.09
N GLY A 10 -22.12 22.22 -10.91
CA GLY A 10 -22.48 22.83 -9.64
C GLY A 10 -21.51 23.97 -9.32
N SER A 11 -22.01 25.21 -9.38
CA SER A 11 -21.38 26.44 -8.88
C SER A 11 -19.97 26.79 -9.40
N ALA A 12 -19.91 27.40 -10.57
CA ALA A 12 -18.98 28.51 -10.80
C ALA A 12 -19.52 29.43 -11.92
N MET A 13 -19.85 30.64 -11.52
CA MET A 13 -20.19 31.77 -12.36
C MET A 13 -18.93 32.17 -13.15
N SER A 14 -18.82 31.80 -14.44
CA SER A 14 -18.26 32.64 -15.53
C SER A 14 -17.81 31.84 -16.77
N VAL A 15 -18.17 32.38 -17.94
CA VAL A 15 -17.59 32.25 -19.29
C VAL A 15 -17.80 30.93 -20.05
N PHE A 16 -18.87 30.89 -20.86
CA PHE A 16 -18.82 30.45 -22.25
C PHE A 16 -19.90 31.24 -23.01
N ASP A 17 -19.46 32.32 -23.67
CA ASP A 17 -20.27 33.07 -24.61
C ASP A 17 -20.26 32.38 -25.98
N ASP A 18 -21.37 32.58 -26.71
CA ASP A 18 -21.61 32.31 -28.12
C ASP A 18 -21.92 30.87 -28.58
N LEU A 19 -23.17 30.45 -28.36
CA LEU A 19 -23.95 29.67 -29.33
C LEU A 19 -25.44 30.08 -29.24
N PRO A 20 -26.13 30.37 -30.37
CA PRO A 20 -27.53 30.79 -30.35
C PRO A 20 -28.48 29.58 -30.34
N ALA A 21 -29.66 29.79 -29.73
CA ALA A 21 -30.79 28.86 -29.57
C ALA A 21 -30.58 27.84 -28.43
N VAL A 22 -31.16 28.04 -27.25
CA VAL A 22 -32.60 28.00 -26.96
C VAL A 22 -32.84 28.88 -25.74
N SER A 23 -33.97 29.59 -25.73
CA SER A 23 -34.49 30.40 -24.64
C SER A 23 -34.86 29.56 -23.41
N ALA A 24 -33.87 28.90 -22.80
CA ALA A 24 -33.95 28.48 -21.41
C ALA A 24 -33.55 29.71 -20.59
N SER A 25 -34.56 30.39 -20.05
CA SER A 25 -34.38 31.35 -18.97
C SER A 25 -33.41 30.76 -17.93
N ARG A 26 -32.48 31.59 -17.44
CA ARG A 26 -31.32 31.24 -16.60
C ARG A 26 -31.63 30.48 -15.28
N ASN A 27 -32.83 29.93 -15.04
CA ASN A 27 -33.31 29.60 -13.70
C ASN A 27 -34.00 28.25 -13.46
N THR A 28 -34.15 27.30 -14.39
CA THR A 28 -34.79 26.00 -14.02
C THR A 28 -34.30 24.82 -14.86
N ILE A 29 -33.06 24.37 -14.61
CA ILE A 29 -32.61 23.04 -15.08
C ILE A 29 -33.11 22.02 -14.05
N ASN A 30 -34.21 21.34 -14.35
CA ASN A 30 -34.81 20.32 -13.49
C ASN A 30 -35.41 19.19 -14.35
N PRO A 31 -34.58 18.29 -14.92
CA PRO A 31 -35.03 17.28 -15.86
C PRO A 31 -36.05 16.30 -15.28
N PHE A 32 -36.09 16.13 -13.96
CA PHE A 32 -37.02 15.24 -13.25
C PHE A 32 -38.21 15.95 -12.62
N ASN A 33 -38.35 17.27 -12.82
CA ASN A 33 -39.39 18.09 -12.21
C ASN A 33 -39.51 17.89 -10.69
N VAL A 34 -38.37 17.71 -10.00
CA VAL A 34 -38.32 17.54 -8.54
C VAL A 34 -38.89 18.80 -7.88
N PRO A 35 -39.85 18.68 -6.94
CA PRO A 35 -40.41 19.83 -6.23
C PRO A 35 -39.32 20.67 -5.55
N ARG A 36 -39.50 21.99 -5.54
CA ARG A 36 -38.50 22.91 -4.98
C ARG A 36 -38.29 22.68 -3.48
N GLU A 37 -39.34 22.31 -2.77
CA GLU A 37 -39.32 22.00 -1.34
C GLU A 37 -38.41 20.80 -1.07
N GLN A 38 -38.45 19.79 -1.95
CA GLN A 38 -37.59 18.61 -1.85
C GLN A 38 -36.13 18.96 -2.17
N LEU A 39 -35.88 19.83 -3.15
CA LEU A 39 -34.52 20.33 -3.44
C LEU A 39 -33.92 21.14 -2.27
N LEU A 40 -34.77 21.85 -1.51
CA LEU A 40 -34.36 22.62 -0.33
C LEU A 40 -34.19 21.75 0.93
N GLN A 41 -34.88 20.60 1.00
CA GLN A 41 -34.75 19.62 2.09
C GLN A 41 -33.53 18.71 1.93
N THR A 42 -32.93 18.65 0.74
CA THR A 42 -31.64 17.98 0.54
C THR A 42 -30.55 18.82 1.18
N GLU A 43 -30.18 18.47 2.42
CA GLU A 43 -29.16 19.21 3.19
C GLU A 43 -27.72 18.87 2.77
N GLU A 44 -27.51 17.79 2.01
CA GLU A 44 -26.17 17.31 1.65
C GLU A 44 -26.10 16.94 0.15
N TYR A 45 -25.21 17.62 -0.58
CA TYR A 45 -24.87 17.32 -1.97
C TYR A 45 -23.42 16.85 -2.04
N ASP A 46 -23.16 15.70 -2.68
CA ASP A 46 -21.80 15.29 -2.99
C ASP A 46 -21.29 16.06 -4.21
N LEU A 47 -20.42 17.05 -3.97
CA LEU A 47 -19.83 17.88 -5.02
C LEU A 47 -18.77 17.14 -5.84
N ASN A 48 -18.34 15.96 -5.39
CA ASN A 48 -17.29 15.18 -6.04
C ASN A 48 -17.86 14.16 -7.03
N VAL A 49 -19.20 14.06 -7.14
CA VAL A 49 -19.86 13.08 -8.00
C VAL A 49 -20.99 13.75 -8.78
N VAL A 50 -20.93 13.62 -10.10
CA VAL A 50 -21.98 14.12 -10.99
C VAL A 50 -22.49 13.01 -11.89
N ARG A 51 -23.70 13.17 -12.42
CA ARG A 51 -24.24 12.32 -13.49
C ARG A 51 -24.66 13.20 -14.64
N LEU A 52 -24.46 12.75 -15.87
CA LEU A 52 -25.00 13.43 -17.03
C LEU A 52 -26.46 13.03 -17.20
N CYS A 53 -27.34 14.02 -17.33
CA CYS A 53 -28.74 13.81 -17.67
C CYS A 53 -28.95 14.18 -19.14
N ILE A 54 -29.35 13.20 -19.94
CA ILE A 54 -29.58 13.36 -21.38
C ILE A 54 -31.08 13.52 -21.60
N GLN A 55 -31.47 14.71 -22.05
CA GLN A 55 -32.85 15.01 -22.42
C GLN A 55 -32.94 15.20 -23.93
N VAL A 56 -33.74 14.35 -24.58
CA VAL A 56 -33.92 14.39 -26.03
C VAL A 56 -35.28 14.98 -26.34
N PHE A 57 -35.31 16.00 -27.20
CA PHE A 57 -36.54 16.59 -27.70
C PHE A 57 -36.71 16.21 -29.17
N LEU A 58 -37.88 15.69 -29.51
CA LEU A 58 -38.26 15.32 -30.87
C LEU A 58 -39.03 16.46 -31.52
N GLN A 59 -38.86 16.56 -32.83
CA GLN A 59 -39.53 17.53 -33.66
C GLN A 59 -41.03 17.21 -33.77
N ASP A 60 -41.87 18.25 -33.65
CA ASP A 60 -43.30 18.19 -33.90
C ASP A 60 -43.62 18.47 -35.38
N GLU A 61 -44.91 18.39 -35.73
CA GLU A 61 -45.42 18.61 -37.09
C GLU A 61 -45.14 20.02 -37.63
N ASN A 62 -44.90 20.98 -36.75
CA ASN A 62 -44.58 22.38 -37.08
C ASN A 62 -43.07 22.63 -37.16
N GLY A 63 -42.26 21.59 -36.97
CA GLY A 63 -40.81 21.68 -37.02
C GLY A 63 -40.14 22.09 -35.70
N HIS A 64 -40.88 22.24 -34.60
CA HIS A 64 -40.33 22.64 -33.30
C HIS A 64 -40.00 21.41 -32.42
N TYR A 65 -38.95 21.50 -31.62
CA TYR A 65 -38.51 20.40 -30.74
C TYR A 65 -39.24 20.44 -29.39
N THR A 66 -40.53 20.11 -29.40
CA THR A 66 -41.42 20.24 -28.21
C THR A 66 -41.67 18.91 -27.51
N ARG A 67 -41.50 17.78 -28.19
CA ARG A 67 -41.81 16.45 -27.63
C ARG A 67 -40.60 15.88 -26.90
N ALA A 68 -40.54 16.11 -25.58
CA ALA A 68 -39.50 15.53 -24.73
C ALA A 68 -39.66 14.00 -24.58
N LEU A 69 -38.56 13.27 -24.74
CA LEU A 69 -38.44 11.89 -24.29
C LEU A 69 -38.09 11.84 -22.81
N ASN A 70 -38.31 10.67 -22.19
CA ASN A 70 -37.91 10.43 -20.81
C ASN A 70 -36.40 10.69 -20.65
N PRO A 71 -35.97 11.48 -19.64
CA PRO A 71 -34.56 11.71 -19.40
C PRO A 71 -33.82 10.42 -19.08
N ILE A 72 -32.60 10.29 -19.61
CA ILE A 72 -31.71 9.16 -19.34
C ILE A 72 -30.52 9.67 -18.54
N VAL A 73 -30.15 8.97 -17.47
CA VAL A 73 -29.02 9.34 -16.60
C VAL A 73 -27.87 8.38 -16.83
N THR A 74 -26.65 8.91 -16.95
CA THR A 74 -25.45 8.08 -17.07
C THR A 74 -25.06 7.44 -15.74
N ASN A 75 -24.06 6.57 -15.80
CA ASN A 75 -23.28 6.21 -14.61
C ASN A 75 -22.68 7.47 -13.96
N PRO A 76 -22.42 7.44 -12.64
CA PRO A 76 -21.69 8.51 -11.95
C PRO A 76 -20.34 8.79 -12.58
N ILE A 77 -19.95 10.06 -12.55
CA ILE A 77 -18.63 10.57 -12.92
C ILE A 77 -18.05 11.19 -11.66
N TYR A 78 -16.85 10.74 -11.31
CA TYR A 78 -16.17 11.05 -10.08
C TYR A 78 -15.09 12.11 -10.32
N ASP A 79 -14.97 13.09 -9.43
CA ASP A 79 -13.87 14.03 -9.44
C ASP A 79 -12.59 13.33 -8.97
N ASN A 80 -11.60 13.22 -9.86
CA ASN A 80 -10.32 12.60 -9.53
C ASN A 80 -9.45 13.49 -8.62
N SER A 81 -9.83 14.75 -8.41
CA SER A 81 -9.12 15.69 -7.52
C SER A 81 -9.48 15.48 -6.04
N ALA A 82 -10.67 14.95 -5.78
CA ALA A 82 -11.19 14.75 -4.45
C ALA A 82 -10.73 13.40 -3.87
N PRO A 83 -10.12 13.35 -2.66
CA PRO A 83 -9.48 12.12 -2.18
C PRO A 83 -10.44 10.96 -1.91
N ASN A 84 -11.73 11.22 -1.71
CA ASN A 84 -12.78 10.22 -1.52
C ASN A 84 -13.20 9.55 -2.83
N THR A 85 -12.91 10.15 -3.98
CA THR A 85 -13.34 9.68 -5.31
C THR A 85 -12.18 9.53 -6.28
N ALA A 86 -10.96 9.84 -5.85
CA ALA A 86 -9.75 9.70 -6.64
C ALA A 86 -9.46 8.24 -6.99
N GLU A 87 -8.85 8.03 -8.15
CA GLU A 87 -8.31 6.74 -8.55
C GLU A 87 -7.23 6.28 -7.57
N LEU A 88 -7.28 5.02 -7.16
CA LEU A 88 -6.26 4.46 -6.27
C LEU A 88 -5.04 4.03 -7.08
N ARG A 89 -3.84 4.44 -6.63
CA ARG A 89 -2.59 4.07 -7.30
C ARG A 89 -1.47 3.75 -6.32
N ILE A 90 -0.87 2.59 -6.50
CA ILE A 90 0.40 2.22 -5.87
C ILE A 90 1.53 2.79 -6.73
N CYS A 91 2.33 3.69 -6.15
CA CYS A 91 3.43 4.34 -6.85
C CYS A 91 4.73 3.53 -6.75
N ARG A 92 5.09 3.11 -5.53
CA ARG A 92 6.30 2.32 -5.25
C ARG A 92 6.12 1.51 -3.98
N VAL A 93 6.84 0.39 -3.88
CA VAL A 93 6.89 -0.44 -2.69
C VAL A 93 8.34 -0.81 -2.39
N ASN A 94 8.74 -0.82 -1.11
CA ASN A 94 10.11 -1.15 -0.71
C ASN A 94 10.43 -2.65 -0.89
N ARG A 95 9.43 -3.53 -0.74
CA ARG A 95 9.55 -5.00 -0.82
C ARG A 95 8.34 -5.60 -1.54
N ASN A 96 8.60 -6.42 -2.56
CA ASN A 96 7.59 -7.19 -3.30
C ASN A 96 7.67 -8.70 -2.99
N SER A 97 8.32 -9.07 -1.89
CA SER A 97 8.40 -10.45 -1.41
C SER A 97 8.57 -10.54 0.11
N GLY A 98 8.07 -11.62 0.68
CA GLY A 98 8.06 -11.84 2.12
C GLY A 98 7.87 -13.29 2.52
N SER A 99 8.03 -13.59 3.80
CA SER A 99 7.81 -14.92 4.35
C SER A 99 6.36 -15.35 4.19
N VAL A 100 6.14 -16.63 3.88
CA VAL A 100 4.81 -17.26 3.87
C VAL A 100 4.05 -17.09 5.20
N ARG A 101 4.77 -16.85 6.31
CA ARG A 101 4.18 -16.57 7.63
C ARG A 101 3.56 -15.18 7.76
N GLY A 102 3.82 -14.28 6.81
CA GLY A 102 3.45 -12.87 6.93
C GLY A 102 4.27 -12.14 7.99
N GLY A 103 3.82 -10.93 8.34
CA GLY A 103 4.45 -10.07 9.35
C GLY A 103 5.61 -9.22 8.85
N ASP A 104 5.97 -9.32 7.57
CA ASP A 104 6.96 -8.44 6.95
C ASP A 104 6.42 -7.01 6.88
N GLU A 105 7.21 -6.07 7.39
CA GLU A 105 6.88 -4.64 7.30
C GLU A 105 7.18 -4.10 5.90
N ILE A 106 6.17 -3.49 5.30
CA ILE A 106 6.19 -2.94 3.94
C ILE A 106 5.88 -1.45 4.02
N PHE A 107 6.67 -0.67 3.29
CA PHE A 107 6.47 0.74 3.03
C PHE A 107 5.95 0.89 1.60
N LEU A 108 4.69 1.30 1.47
CA LEU A 108 3.99 1.51 0.21
C LEU A 108 3.78 3.01 0.02
N LEU A 109 4.28 3.55 -1.09
CA LEU A 109 3.98 4.92 -1.53
C LEU A 109 2.81 4.86 -2.50
N CYS A 110 1.84 5.76 -2.33
CA CYS A 110 0.63 5.82 -3.13
C CYS A 110 0.22 7.27 -3.44
N ASP A 111 -0.77 7.42 -4.30
CA ASP A 111 -1.48 8.70 -4.42
C ASP A 111 -2.34 8.96 -3.17
N LYS A 112 -3.02 10.11 -3.14
CA LYS A 112 -3.70 10.61 -1.93
C LYS A 112 -4.86 9.71 -1.52
N VAL A 113 -4.78 9.12 -0.32
CA VAL A 113 -5.80 8.23 0.26
C VAL A 113 -6.38 8.78 1.56
N GLN A 114 -7.58 8.32 1.93
CA GLN A 114 -8.18 8.61 3.23
C GLN A 114 -7.83 7.50 4.23
N LYS A 115 -7.23 7.83 5.36
CA LYS A 115 -6.74 6.85 6.35
C LYS A 115 -7.85 5.98 6.98
N ASP A 116 -9.08 6.49 6.98
CA ASP A 116 -10.27 5.84 7.55
C ASP A 116 -11.00 4.96 6.52
N ASP A 117 -10.59 5.04 5.24
CA ASP A 117 -11.28 4.43 4.10
C ASP A 117 -10.26 3.89 3.08
N ILE A 118 -9.29 3.11 3.57
CA ILE A 118 -8.27 2.48 2.74
C ILE A 118 -7.86 1.14 3.35
N GLU A 119 -7.65 0.14 2.51
CA GLU A 119 -7.05 -1.14 2.91
C GLU A 119 -6.09 -1.66 1.85
N VAL A 120 -5.11 -2.47 2.28
CA VAL A 120 -4.20 -3.19 1.39
C VAL A 120 -4.72 -4.62 1.27
N ARG A 121 -5.15 -5.02 0.07
CA ARG A 121 -5.73 -6.32 -0.22
C ARG A 121 -4.70 -7.20 -0.94
N PHE A 122 -4.45 -8.37 -0.38
CA PHE A 122 -3.72 -9.45 -1.02
C PHE A 122 -4.73 -10.46 -1.53
N PHE A 123 -4.57 -10.92 -2.76
CA PHE A 123 -5.47 -11.90 -3.35
C PHE A 123 -4.78 -12.76 -4.39
N SER A 124 -5.38 -13.89 -4.70
CA SER A 124 -4.85 -14.88 -5.61
C SER A 124 -5.93 -15.32 -6.62
N PRO A 125 -5.53 -15.77 -7.82
CA PRO A 125 -6.50 -16.22 -8.83
C PRO A 125 -7.36 -17.41 -8.39
N ASP A 126 -6.87 -18.22 -7.45
CA ASP A 126 -7.56 -19.35 -6.82
C ASP A 126 -8.58 -18.94 -5.74
N GLY A 127 -8.73 -17.63 -5.49
CA GLY A 127 -9.79 -17.08 -4.65
C GLY A 127 -9.40 -16.84 -3.18
N TRP A 128 -8.15 -17.09 -2.78
CA TRP A 128 -7.67 -16.65 -1.48
C TRP A 128 -7.52 -15.13 -1.44
N GLU A 129 -7.95 -14.51 -0.34
CA GLU A 129 -7.84 -13.08 -0.05
C GLU A 129 -7.44 -12.87 1.42
N ALA A 130 -6.61 -11.87 1.68
CA ALA A 130 -6.28 -11.39 3.01
C ALA A 130 -5.91 -9.90 3.01
N LYS A 131 -5.93 -9.26 4.19
CA LYS A 131 -5.62 -7.84 4.33
C LYS A 131 -4.26 -7.62 4.98
N GLY A 132 -3.52 -6.65 4.47
CA GLY A 132 -2.36 -6.09 5.17
C GLY A 132 -2.80 -5.48 6.50
N SER A 133 -2.02 -5.69 7.56
CA SER A 133 -2.33 -5.20 8.90
C SER A 133 -1.63 -3.88 9.17
N PHE A 134 -2.41 -2.83 9.43
CA PHE A 134 -1.93 -1.50 9.82
C PHE A 134 -3.04 -0.74 10.56
N SER A 135 -2.67 0.34 11.24
CA SER A 135 -3.58 1.27 11.90
C SER A 135 -3.65 2.60 11.16
N GLN A 136 -4.61 3.45 11.50
CA GLN A 136 -4.72 4.80 10.93
C GLN A 136 -3.45 5.65 11.12
N ALA A 137 -2.68 5.40 12.21
CA ALA A 137 -1.44 6.10 12.49
C ALA A 137 -0.31 5.73 11.51
N ASP A 138 -0.40 4.56 10.87
CA ASP A 138 0.58 4.07 9.92
C ASP A 138 0.36 4.62 8.49
N VAL A 139 -0.73 5.37 8.27
CA VAL A 139 -0.97 6.13 7.05
C VAL A 139 -0.29 7.49 7.15
N HIS A 140 0.90 7.60 6.55
CA HIS A 140 1.72 8.80 6.62
C HIS A 140 1.28 9.86 5.60
N ARG A 141 0.72 10.97 6.12
CA ARG A 141 0.33 12.16 5.33
C ARG A 141 -0.52 11.84 4.08
N GLN A 142 -1.37 10.81 4.16
CA GLN A 142 -2.25 10.36 3.07
C GLN A 142 -1.53 9.87 1.80
N VAL A 143 -0.19 9.74 1.79
CA VAL A 143 0.58 9.40 0.57
C VAL A 143 1.52 8.22 0.75
N ALA A 144 1.53 7.62 1.93
CA ALA A 144 2.25 6.39 2.20
C ALA A 144 1.53 5.57 3.28
N ILE A 145 1.68 4.25 3.21
CA ILE A 145 1.14 3.30 4.16
C ILE A 145 2.27 2.38 4.61
N VAL A 146 2.46 2.27 5.92
CA VAL A 146 3.29 1.22 6.51
C VAL A 146 2.38 0.11 6.99
N PHE A 147 2.60 -1.12 6.55
CA PHE A 147 1.75 -2.25 6.95
C PHE A 147 2.54 -3.54 7.06
N LYS A 148 1.95 -4.53 7.73
CA LYS A 148 2.48 -5.89 7.82
C LYS A 148 1.75 -6.84 6.89
N THR A 149 2.49 -7.66 6.17
CA THR A 149 1.91 -8.67 5.27
C THR A 149 1.03 -9.66 6.01
N PRO A 150 -0.11 -10.09 5.44
CA PRO A 150 -0.86 -11.19 6.01
C PRO A 150 -0.10 -12.51 5.84
N PRO A 151 -0.36 -13.53 6.68
CA PRO A 151 0.07 -14.90 6.41
C PRO A 151 -0.60 -15.46 5.16
N TYR A 152 0.13 -16.21 4.34
CA TYR A 152 -0.45 -16.92 3.21
C TYR A 152 -1.24 -18.15 3.70
N HIS A 153 -2.32 -18.54 3.01
CA HIS A 153 -3.20 -19.63 3.47
C HIS A 153 -2.48 -20.97 3.61
N ASN A 154 -1.53 -21.26 2.71
CA ASN A 154 -0.71 -22.45 2.77
C ASN A 154 0.69 -22.09 3.27
N MET A 155 0.96 -22.29 4.55
CA MET A 155 2.28 -21.99 5.15
C MET A 155 3.37 -23.04 4.83
N SER A 156 3.03 -24.10 4.11
CA SER A 156 3.92 -25.24 3.82
C SER A 156 4.44 -25.28 2.38
N ILE A 157 4.40 -24.15 1.67
CA ILE A 157 4.95 -24.04 0.32
C ILE A 157 6.45 -24.42 0.32
N THR A 158 6.88 -25.13 -0.72
CA THR A 158 8.29 -25.48 -0.97
C THR A 158 8.95 -24.53 -1.95
N ASP A 159 8.14 -23.98 -2.86
CA ASP A 159 8.56 -23.03 -3.89
C ASP A 159 7.85 -21.69 -3.66
N SER A 160 8.42 -20.63 -4.22
CA SER A 160 7.83 -19.30 -4.08
C SER A 160 6.49 -19.20 -4.80
N VAL A 161 5.50 -18.58 -4.17
CA VAL A 161 4.17 -18.36 -4.75
C VAL A 161 3.94 -16.87 -4.98
N THR A 162 3.52 -16.51 -6.19
CA THR A 162 3.14 -15.14 -6.52
C THR A 162 1.64 -14.96 -6.33
N VAL A 163 1.27 -13.93 -5.57
CA VAL A 163 -0.10 -13.41 -5.40
C VAL A 163 -0.13 -11.97 -5.89
N HIS A 164 -1.31 -11.36 -5.93
CA HIS A 164 -1.48 -9.96 -6.23
C HIS A 164 -1.75 -9.16 -4.95
N MET A 165 -1.30 -7.91 -4.96
CA MET A 165 -1.52 -6.91 -3.91
C MET A 165 -2.04 -5.63 -4.56
N GLN A 166 -3.10 -5.05 -4.00
CA GLN A 166 -3.68 -3.79 -4.47
C GLN A 166 -4.23 -2.95 -3.31
N LEU A 167 -4.44 -1.66 -3.55
CA LEU A 167 -5.24 -0.82 -2.65
C LEU A 167 -6.72 -1.06 -2.93
N ARG A 168 -7.54 -0.96 -1.89
CA ARG A 168 -9.01 -0.93 -1.98
C ARG A 168 -9.56 0.17 -1.10
N ARG A 169 -10.54 0.91 -1.61
CA ARG A 169 -11.36 1.84 -0.83
C ARG A 169 -12.69 1.14 -0.47
N PRO A 170 -12.94 0.84 0.83
CA PRO A 170 -14.16 0.12 1.22
C PRO A 170 -15.47 0.85 0.91
N SER A 171 -15.49 2.18 0.94
CA SER A 171 -16.72 2.98 0.75
C SER A 171 -17.40 2.81 -0.61
N ASP A 172 -16.61 2.74 -1.70
CA ASP A 172 -17.09 2.65 -3.08
C ASP A 172 -16.64 1.37 -3.80
N GLN A 173 -15.84 0.53 -3.13
CA GLN A 173 -15.24 -0.69 -3.70
C GLN A 173 -14.27 -0.43 -4.85
N GLU A 174 -13.69 0.77 -4.92
CA GLU A 174 -12.65 1.08 -5.88
C GLU A 174 -11.36 0.31 -5.57
N PHE A 175 -10.64 -0.09 -6.62
CA PHE A 175 -9.39 -0.83 -6.51
C PHE A 175 -8.30 -0.14 -7.33
N SER A 176 -7.05 -0.18 -6.84
CA SER A 176 -5.91 0.15 -7.70
C SER A 176 -5.59 -0.99 -8.67
N GLU A 177 -4.78 -0.69 -9.68
CA GLU A 177 -4.09 -1.73 -10.44
C GLU A 177 -3.34 -2.71 -9.51
N PRO A 178 -3.40 -4.03 -9.78
CA PRO A 178 -2.73 -5.03 -8.97
C PRO A 178 -1.23 -5.04 -9.22
N MET A 179 -0.47 -5.36 -8.16
CA MET A 179 0.98 -5.55 -8.22
C MET A 179 1.36 -6.91 -7.65
N ASP A 180 2.32 -7.59 -8.27
CA ASP A 180 2.81 -8.88 -7.80
C ASP A 180 3.46 -8.79 -6.42
N PHE A 181 3.12 -9.76 -5.57
CA PHE A 181 3.80 -10.02 -4.31
C PHE A 181 4.16 -11.50 -4.20
N ARG A 182 5.42 -11.81 -3.89
CA ARG A 182 5.91 -13.19 -3.83
C ARG A 182 6.10 -13.66 -2.39
N TYR A 183 5.29 -14.64 -1.99
CA TYR A 183 5.53 -15.39 -0.77
C TYR A 183 6.67 -16.38 -0.96
N LEU A 184 7.59 -16.37 0.00
CA LEU A 184 8.76 -17.24 0.04
C LEU A 184 8.54 -18.33 1.08
N PRO A 185 8.98 -19.58 0.80
CA PRO A 185 8.91 -20.67 1.75
C PRO A 185 9.63 -20.30 3.05
N ASP A 186 9.12 -20.83 4.16
CA ASP A 186 9.79 -20.67 5.44
C ASP A 186 11.15 -21.35 5.43
N ASP A 187 12.21 -20.56 5.62
CA ASP A 187 13.56 -21.10 5.71
C ASP A 187 13.72 -21.84 7.04
N LYS A 188 13.63 -23.18 6.98
CA LYS A 188 13.83 -24.06 8.14
C LYS A 188 15.29 -24.17 8.56
N ASP A 189 16.23 -23.58 7.80
CA ASP A 189 17.66 -23.60 8.07
C ASP A 189 18.32 -22.26 7.66
N PRO A 190 17.99 -21.14 8.31
CA PRO A 190 18.45 -19.80 7.92
C PRO A 190 19.97 -19.61 8.00
N TYR A 191 20.68 -20.53 8.66
CA TYR A 191 22.14 -20.55 8.75
C TYR A 191 22.80 -21.61 7.85
N GLY A 192 22.00 -22.37 7.10
CA GLY A 192 22.46 -23.47 6.25
C GLY A 192 23.17 -24.57 7.02
N TYR A 193 22.90 -24.74 8.32
CA TYR A 193 23.56 -25.73 9.17
C TYR A 193 23.30 -27.15 8.68
N ASN A 194 22.03 -27.48 8.39
CA ASN A 194 21.62 -28.78 7.90
C ASN A 194 22.11 -29.02 6.47
N GLU A 195 22.06 -28.01 5.61
CA GLU A 195 22.62 -28.12 4.25
C GLU A 195 24.15 -28.35 4.30
N LYS A 196 24.87 -27.59 5.13
CA LYS A 196 26.32 -27.71 5.34
C LYS A 196 26.69 -29.06 5.95
N LYS A 197 25.91 -29.55 6.92
CA LYS A 197 26.07 -30.89 7.52
C LYS A 197 25.87 -31.98 6.46
N ARG A 198 24.79 -31.91 5.68
CA ARG A 198 24.51 -32.87 4.60
C ARG A 198 25.60 -32.85 3.53
N ARG A 199 26.10 -31.67 3.15
CA ARG A 199 27.21 -31.52 2.20
C ARG A 199 28.51 -32.11 2.73
N ARG A 200 28.82 -31.92 4.02
CA ARG A 200 29.98 -32.53 4.69
C ARG A 200 29.86 -34.05 4.74
N GLU A 201 28.72 -34.57 5.16
CA GLU A 201 28.47 -36.01 5.23
C GLU A 201 28.54 -36.66 3.84
N HIS A 202 27.98 -36.00 2.83
CA HIS A 202 28.09 -36.44 1.43
C HIS A 202 29.55 -36.48 0.97
N LEU A 203 30.34 -35.44 1.28
CA LEU A 203 31.76 -35.42 0.98
C LEU A 203 32.54 -36.53 1.70
N MET A 204 32.23 -36.79 2.98
CA MET A 204 32.85 -37.89 3.75
C MET A 204 32.49 -39.29 3.22
N LYS A 205 31.27 -39.45 2.69
CA LYS A 205 30.83 -40.68 2.02
C LYS A 205 31.53 -40.88 0.66
N ILE A 206 31.69 -39.81 -0.11
CA ILE A 206 32.38 -39.85 -1.41
C ILE A 206 33.89 -40.05 -1.23
N SER A 207 34.49 -39.49 -0.17
CA SER A 207 35.92 -39.63 0.10
C SER A 207 36.33 -41.02 0.62
N GLY A 208 35.41 -41.99 0.69
CA GLY A 208 35.73 -43.37 1.08
C GLY A 208 36.21 -43.55 2.53
N LEU A 209 35.97 -42.58 3.42
CA LEU A 209 36.37 -42.66 4.84
C LEU A 209 35.27 -43.28 5.72
N SER A 210 34.49 -44.21 5.17
CA SER A 210 33.48 -44.94 5.93
C SER A 210 33.93 -46.38 6.16
N GLY A 211 34.43 -46.66 7.35
CA GLY A 211 34.43 -48.01 7.92
C GLY A 211 35.77 -48.54 8.41
N GLY A 212 36.20 -48.12 9.59
CA GLY A 212 37.23 -48.81 10.36
C GLY A 212 37.42 -48.16 11.73
N PRO A 213 37.50 -48.92 12.84
CA PRO A 213 37.81 -48.34 14.14
C PRO A 213 39.23 -47.77 14.09
N PHE A 214 39.37 -46.45 14.19
CA PHE A 214 40.67 -45.79 14.24
C PHE A 214 41.32 -46.02 15.60
N SER A 215 41.89 -47.21 15.76
CA SER A 215 42.92 -47.48 16.76
C SER A 215 44.24 -46.92 16.23
N GLY A 216 44.73 -45.84 16.86
CA GLY A 216 46.13 -45.44 16.75
C GLY A 216 46.43 -44.30 15.80
N LEU A 217 46.25 -43.06 16.27
CA LEU A 217 47.17 -41.97 15.97
C LEU A 217 47.37 -41.16 17.26
N THR A 218 48.39 -41.56 18.02
CA THR A 218 48.92 -40.76 19.12
C THR A 218 49.55 -39.50 18.53
N MET A 219 48.83 -38.38 18.54
CA MET A 219 49.44 -37.09 18.28
C MET A 219 50.34 -36.73 19.47
N ASN A 220 51.66 -36.83 19.26
CA ASN A 220 52.66 -36.27 20.15
C ASN A 220 52.45 -34.75 20.25
N ARG A 221 51.82 -34.33 21.34
CA ARG A 221 51.73 -32.93 21.77
C ARG A 221 53.11 -32.50 22.30
N PRO A 222 53.80 -31.52 21.69
CA PRO A 222 54.97 -30.91 22.34
C PRO A 222 54.50 -30.20 23.61
N LYS A 223 55.17 -30.49 24.73
CA LYS A 223 54.95 -29.85 26.03
C LYS A 223 55.34 -28.37 25.93
N ALA A 224 54.44 -27.47 26.31
CA ALA A 224 54.76 -26.06 26.55
C ALA A 224 55.53 -25.94 27.87
N VAL A 225 56.68 -25.27 27.84
CA VAL A 225 57.53 -24.99 29.01
C VAL A 225 57.06 -23.69 29.66
N PRO A 226 56.95 -23.60 31.00
CA PRO A 226 56.62 -22.35 31.68
C PRO A 226 57.90 -21.53 31.88
N GLN A 227 57.88 -20.26 31.46
CA GLN A 227 58.92 -19.31 31.83
C GLN A 227 58.29 -18.04 32.41
N SER A 228 58.45 -17.89 33.72
CA SER A 228 58.12 -16.69 34.48
C SER A 228 59.32 -16.30 35.33
N THR A 229 59.89 -15.11 35.08
CA THR A 229 60.58 -14.30 36.10
C THR A 229 60.51 -12.82 35.69
N MET A 230 59.96 -12.00 36.57
CA MET A 230 59.92 -10.54 36.48
C MET A 230 61.29 -9.91 36.76
N SER A 231 61.55 -8.73 36.20
CA SER A 231 62.16 -7.62 36.96
C SER A 231 61.91 -6.25 36.30
N HIS A 232 61.11 -5.46 37.02
CA HIS A 232 61.04 -4.00 37.13
C HIS A 232 62.19 -3.17 36.54
N LEU A 233 61.84 -2.11 35.79
CA LEU A 233 62.46 -0.78 35.95
C LEU A 233 61.44 0.31 35.62
N LYS A 234 61.44 1.31 36.50
CA LYS A 234 60.44 2.32 36.80
C LYS A 234 60.79 3.60 36.04
N ARG A 235 59.80 4.31 35.45
CA ARG A 235 59.74 5.78 35.53
C ARG A 235 58.38 6.33 35.11
N ASP A 236 57.89 7.20 36.00
CA ASP A 236 56.75 8.11 35.99
C ASP A 236 56.65 8.96 34.69
N MET A 237 55.57 9.68 34.33
CA MET A 237 54.60 10.44 35.12
C MET A 237 53.51 11.05 34.19
N GLY A 238 52.26 11.20 34.69
CA GLY A 238 51.23 12.16 34.20
C GLY A 238 50.32 11.66 33.05
N ASN A 239 49.00 11.77 33.04
CA ASN A 239 47.98 12.46 33.86
C ASN A 239 46.66 11.65 33.71
N ALA A 240 46.01 11.26 34.80
CA ALA A 240 44.83 11.94 35.37
C ALA A 240 43.60 12.03 34.43
N TYR A 241 42.71 11.05 34.62
CA TYR A 241 41.24 11.10 34.41
C TYR A 241 40.60 12.32 35.13
N PRO A 242 39.34 12.76 34.83
CA PRO A 242 38.21 11.83 34.79
C PRO A 242 36.99 12.13 33.89
N ARG A 243 36.21 11.06 33.77
CA ARG A 243 34.80 10.99 33.39
C ARG A 243 33.94 11.49 34.55
N GLN A 244 32.91 12.30 34.28
CA GLN A 244 31.74 12.41 35.17
C GLN A 244 30.44 12.52 34.36
N GLN A 245 29.46 11.73 34.80
CA GLN A 245 28.06 11.71 34.40
C GLN A 245 27.32 12.92 34.98
N GLN A 246 26.29 13.42 34.30
CA GLN A 246 24.89 13.52 34.78
C GLN A 246 24.01 14.41 33.87
N GLN A 247 22.83 13.90 33.50
CA GLN A 247 21.61 14.69 33.21
C GLN A 247 21.00 15.15 34.56
N PRO A 248 20.24 16.28 34.68
CA PRO A 248 18.92 16.41 34.02
C PRO A 248 18.38 17.83 33.67
N SER A 249 17.26 17.80 32.91
CA SER A 249 16.05 18.67 32.92
C SER A 249 16.05 20.17 32.51
N MET A 250 15.21 20.43 31.49
CA MET A 250 14.15 21.46 31.38
C MET A 250 14.51 22.97 31.34
N PHE A 251 14.21 23.62 30.20
CA PHE A 251 13.47 24.91 29.99
C PHE A 251 13.65 25.30 28.50
N ASN A 252 12.65 25.26 27.62
CA ASN A 252 11.55 26.21 27.38
C ASN A 252 11.98 27.69 27.24
N GLN A 253 11.95 28.25 26.02
CA GLN A 253 11.22 29.48 25.66
C GLN A 253 11.52 29.98 24.21
N PRO A 254 10.64 30.83 23.65
CA PRO A 254 10.37 30.95 22.22
C PRO A 254 11.04 32.16 21.56
N TYR A 255 11.09 32.16 20.24
CA TYR A 255 10.69 33.26 19.34
C TYR A 255 10.34 32.67 17.97
#